data_AF-A0A838W139-F1
#
_entry.id   AF-A0A838W139-F1
#
_cell.length_a   1.000
_cell.length_b   1.000
_cell.length_c   1.000
_cell.angle_alpha   90.00
_cell.angle_beta   90.00
_cell.angle_gamma   90.00
#
_symmetry.space_group_name_H-M   'P 1'
#
loop_
_entity.id
_entity.type
_entity.pdbx_description
1 polymer ?
#
loop_
_entity_poly.entity_id
_entity_poly.type
_entity_poly.pdbx_seq_one_letter_code
_entity_poly.pdbx_strand_id
1 'polypeptide(L)'
;MYSPNNKIKNDATYSTKFISAYEELIDNNRKLFNIPSIDDFFHFQDKKNISIINRCKTTHFLYHLISKLCIQYSKNNQNNKTILIDGGSNNLGCLYIDLIKLSVKEQFNTNQLLNNIILSRAFTFYQLANVIINELPILIQKLNCKIQIIVLDILDTLFSSSTNKVKSKLIKNASDIKEDKIKLLDEILQNMISFSRYCFSILAFTDFRNILNKSIFSRFNQILEIVSIDNNQKNDNKTMLHMKTTHTKKSLISDSILEIV
;
A
#
# COMPACT_ATOMS: atom_id res chain seq x y z
N MET A 1 -18.03 -1.88 -28.98
CA MET A 1 -17.06 -2.48 -29.92
C MET A 1 -15.77 -2.70 -29.16
N TYR A 2 -15.52 -3.94 -28.75
CA TYR A 2 -14.23 -4.35 -28.20
C TYR A 2 -13.26 -4.50 -29.37
N SER A 3 -12.20 -3.69 -29.41
CA SER A 3 -11.09 -3.89 -30.34
C SER A 3 -10.09 -4.83 -29.67
N PRO A 4 -9.90 -6.07 -30.17
CA PRO A 4 -8.95 -7.02 -29.61
C PRO A 4 -7.63 -6.84 -30.31
N ASN A 5 -6.87 -5.79 -29.98
CA ASN A 5 -5.46 -5.67 -30.38
C ASN A 5 -4.80 -4.54 -29.59
N ASN A 6 -4.36 -4.86 -28.37
CA ASN A 6 -3.18 -4.26 -27.78
C ASN A 6 -2.50 -5.36 -26.97
N LYS A 7 -1.76 -6.23 -27.66
CA LYS A 7 -0.64 -6.93 -27.04
C LYS A 7 0.34 -5.85 -26.63
N ILE A 8 0.18 -5.35 -25.40
CA ILE A 8 1.14 -4.46 -24.77
C ILE A 8 2.47 -5.19 -24.80
N LYS A 9 3.45 -4.59 -25.48
CA LYS A 9 4.85 -5.02 -25.40
C LYS A 9 5.23 -4.95 -23.91
N ASN A 10 5.28 -6.12 -23.26
CA ASN A 10 5.55 -6.27 -21.83
C ASN A 10 7.02 -6.02 -21.43
N ASP A 11 7.76 -5.27 -22.24
CA ASP A 11 9.08 -4.74 -21.91
C ASP A 11 9.04 -3.21 -22.06
N ALA A 12 8.11 -2.56 -21.37
CA ALA A 12 8.31 -1.16 -21.04
C ALA A 12 9.53 -1.11 -20.12
N THR A 13 10.70 -0.91 -20.72
CA THR A 13 11.94 -0.61 -20.00
C THR A 13 11.72 0.72 -19.30
N TYR A 14 11.19 0.66 -18.07
CA TYR A 14 11.15 1.81 -17.17
C TYR A 14 12.55 2.38 -17.13
N SER A 15 12.68 3.69 -17.38
CA SER A 15 13.96 4.39 -17.48
C SER A 15 14.90 3.90 -16.38
N THR A 16 15.90 3.11 -16.76
CA THR A 16 16.93 2.62 -15.84
C THR A 16 17.87 3.77 -15.60
N LYS A 17 17.43 4.73 -14.78
CA LYS A 17 18.35 5.66 -14.15
C LYS A 17 19.43 4.79 -13.51
N PHE A 18 20.69 5.00 -13.88
CA PHE A 18 21.78 4.26 -13.25
C PHE A 18 21.74 4.53 -11.75
N ILE A 19 21.54 3.46 -10.96
CA ILE A 19 21.56 3.50 -9.51
C ILE A 19 22.92 2.97 -9.08
N SER A 20 23.64 3.71 -8.25
CA SER A 20 24.88 3.21 -7.68
C SER A 20 24.59 2.07 -6.70
N ALA A 21 25.51 1.12 -6.55
CA ALA A 21 25.35 0.03 -5.57
C ALA A 21 25.15 0.56 -4.14
N TYR A 22 25.73 1.72 -3.81
CA TYR A 22 25.53 2.41 -2.55
C TYR A 22 24.09 2.90 -2.37
N GLU A 23 23.52 3.55 -3.39
CA GLU A 23 22.13 4.00 -3.36
C GLU A 23 21.15 2.83 -3.26
N GLU A 24 21.43 1.72 -3.95
CA GLU A 24 20.61 0.51 -3.88
C GLU A 24 20.65 -0.10 -2.48
N LEU A 25 21.81 -0.16 -1.84
CA LEU A 25 21.98 -0.67 -0.48
C LEU A 25 21.25 0.18 0.57
N ILE A 26 21.25 1.51 0.40
CA ILE A 26 20.47 2.42 1.27
C ILE A 26 18.97 2.17 1.07
N ASP A 27 18.51 2.05 -0.16
CA ASP A 27 17.09 1.86 -0.47
C ASP A 27 16.57 0.50 0.03
N ASN A 28 17.42 -0.53 0.00
CA ASN A 28 17.12 -1.88 0.49
C ASN A 28 17.01 -1.97 2.03
N ASN A 29 17.68 -1.07 2.75
CA ASN A 29 17.67 -0.99 4.22
C ASN A 29 16.96 0.28 4.72
N ARG A 30 16.05 0.82 3.89
CA ARG A 30 15.33 2.06 4.20
C ARG A 30 14.47 1.89 5.44
N LYS A 31 14.57 2.83 6.38
CA LYS A 31 13.62 2.96 7.50
C LYS A 31 12.25 3.39 6.96
N LEU A 32 11.29 2.48 7.01
CA LEU A 32 9.97 2.64 6.41
C LEU A 32 9.04 3.42 7.33
N PHE A 33 8.95 2.95 8.57
CA PHE A 33 7.97 3.44 9.54
C PHE A 33 8.62 4.26 10.65
N ASN A 34 9.96 4.29 10.71
CA ASN A 34 10.71 4.79 11.85
C ASN A 34 10.28 4.09 13.14
N ILE A 35 10.11 2.77 13.04
CA ILE A 35 9.78 1.86 14.13
C ILE A 35 10.82 0.74 14.02
N PRO A 36 11.89 0.75 14.82
CA PRO A 36 13.04 -0.15 14.66
C PRO A 36 12.63 -1.61 14.53
N SER A 37 11.69 -2.07 15.36
CA SER A 37 11.22 -3.46 15.32
C SER A 37 10.55 -3.89 14.01
N ILE A 38 9.97 -2.96 13.26
CA ILE A 38 9.37 -3.19 11.94
C ILE A 38 10.42 -2.98 10.84
N ASP A 39 11.18 -1.90 10.93
CA ASP A 39 12.19 -1.53 9.94
C ASP A 39 13.31 -2.59 9.87
N ASP A 40 13.75 -3.12 11.01
CA ASP A 40 14.76 -4.19 11.10
C ASP A 40 14.22 -5.56 10.67
N PHE A 41 12.90 -5.73 10.56
CA PHE A 41 12.31 -6.99 10.12
C PHE A 41 12.25 -7.10 8.59
N PHE A 42 12.12 -5.96 7.91
CA PHE A 42 11.88 -5.90 6.47
C PHE A 42 13.17 -5.54 5.71
N HIS A 43 13.75 -6.52 5.02
CA HIS A 43 14.91 -6.34 4.14
C HIS A 43 14.54 -6.66 2.69
N PHE A 44 14.76 -5.69 1.79
CA PHE A 44 14.41 -5.81 0.38
C PHE A 44 15.66 -6.17 -0.43
N GLN A 45 15.57 -7.21 -1.27
CA GLN A 45 16.68 -7.63 -2.14
C GLN A 45 16.27 -7.51 -3.61
N ASP A 46 15.30 -8.32 -4.05
CA ASP A 46 14.93 -8.38 -5.48
C ASP A 46 13.71 -7.54 -5.84
N LYS A 47 12.75 -7.42 -4.91
CA LYS A 47 11.49 -6.72 -5.10
C LYS A 47 11.20 -5.86 -3.88
N LYS A 48 11.06 -4.56 -4.11
CA LYS A 48 10.75 -3.56 -3.09
C LYS A 48 9.24 -3.45 -2.93
N ASN A 49 8.59 -4.56 -2.56
CA ASN A 49 7.15 -4.59 -2.34
C ASN A 49 6.75 -5.02 -0.94
N ILE A 50 5.67 -4.40 -0.45
CA ILE A 50 5.07 -4.72 0.84
C ILE A 50 3.54 -4.75 0.67
N SER A 51 2.91 -5.71 1.34
CA SER A 51 1.45 -5.74 1.52
C SER A 51 1.12 -5.41 2.97
N ILE A 52 0.27 -4.41 3.20
CA ILE A 52 -0.22 -4.03 4.54
C ILE A 52 -1.71 -4.40 4.64
N ILE A 53 -2.00 -5.36 5.51
CA ILE A 53 -3.34 -5.91 5.69
C ILE A 53 -3.90 -5.39 7.01
N ASN A 54 -4.92 -4.53 6.96
CA ASN A 54 -5.59 -4.07 8.16
C ASN A 54 -6.79 -4.95 8.49
N ARG A 55 -6.66 -5.85 9.48
CA ARG A 55 -7.78 -6.62 10.05
C ARG A 55 -8.46 -5.90 11.21
N CYS A 56 -7.93 -4.75 11.64
CA CYS A 56 -8.49 -3.96 12.72
C CYS A 56 -9.41 -2.88 12.15
N LYS A 57 -10.74 -3.10 12.21
CA LYS A 57 -11.73 -2.16 11.68
C LYS A 57 -11.94 -0.92 12.54
N THR A 58 -11.51 -0.96 13.79
CA THR A 58 -11.78 0.06 14.80
C THR A 58 -10.69 1.11 14.89
N THR A 59 -9.55 0.94 14.21
CA THR A 59 -8.40 1.85 14.35
C THR A 59 -8.04 2.49 13.02
N HIS A 60 -7.73 3.79 13.06
CA HIS A 60 -7.09 4.53 11.96
C HIS A 60 -5.61 4.17 11.79
N PHE A 61 -5.16 3.07 12.41
CA PHE A 61 -3.77 2.67 12.51
C PHE A 61 -3.12 2.42 11.14
N LEU A 62 -3.89 1.91 10.17
CA LEU A 62 -3.42 1.79 8.78
C LEU A 62 -2.99 3.16 8.23
N TYR A 63 -3.86 4.16 8.30
CA TYR A 63 -3.58 5.50 7.78
C TYR A 63 -2.44 6.18 8.54
N HIS A 64 -2.32 5.91 9.85
CA HIS A 64 -1.17 6.36 10.63
C HIS A 64 0.15 5.78 10.10
N LEU A 65 0.21 4.47 9.83
CA LEU A 65 1.39 3.83 9.23
C LEU A 65 1.70 4.39 7.84
N ILE A 66 0.69 4.59 7.00
CA ILE A 66 0.84 5.20 5.68
C ILE A 66 1.38 6.64 5.80
N SER A 67 0.92 7.40 6.79
CA SER A 67 1.44 8.75 7.06
C SER A 67 2.93 8.72 7.39
N LYS A 68 3.36 7.80 8.26
CA LYS A 68 4.79 7.62 8.57
C LYS A 68 5.59 7.26 7.32
N LEU A 69 5.10 6.36 6.48
CA LEU A 69 5.75 5.99 5.21
C LEU A 69 5.96 7.19 4.28
N CYS A 70 4.96 8.06 4.13
CA CYS A 70 5.06 9.27 3.32
C CYS A 70 6.12 10.24 3.88
N ILE A 71 6.13 10.44 5.19
CA ILE A 71 7.07 11.35 5.87
C ILE A 71 8.50 10.83 5.76
N GLN A 72 8.75 9.57 6.11
CA GLN A 72 10.11 9.00 6.05
C GLN A 72 10.65 9.03 4.63
N TYR A 73 9.81 8.74 3.63
CA TYR A 73 10.27 8.80 2.25
C TYR A 73 10.63 10.21 1.77
N SER A 74 9.87 11.21 2.22
CA SER A 74 10.13 12.62 1.92
C SER A 74 11.36 13.15 2.64
N LYS A 75 11.68 12.63 3.83
CA LYS A 75 12.90 12.98 4.58
C LYS A 75 14.18 12.49 3.91
N ASN A 76 14.13 11.32 3.26
CA ASN A 76 15.32 10.75 2.61
C ASN A 76 15.83 11.62 1.46
N ASN A 77 14.93 12.24 0.70
CA ASN A 77 15.28 13.23 -0.32
C ASN A 77 14.05 14.06 -0.67
N GLN A 78 14.21 15.38 -0.62
CA GLN A 78 13.16 16.36 -0.87
C GLN A 78 12.59 16.34 -2.29
N ASN A 79 13.30 15.73 -3.25
CA ASN A 79 12.84 15.58 -4.63
C ASN A 79 12.06 14.28 -4.87
N ASN A 80 12.00 13.37 -3.88
CA ASN A 80 11.26 12.12 -4.01
C ASN A 80 9.75 12.38 -4.10
N LYS A 81 9.04 11.52 -4.84
CA LYS A 81 7.58 11.60 -4.96
C LYS A 81 6.90 10.34 -4.46
N THR A 82 5.89 10.50 -3.61
CA THR A 82 4.93 9.44 -3.30
C THR A 82 3.73 9.56 -4.21
N ILE A 83 3.45 8.53 -5.00
CA ILE A 83 2.19 8.41 -5.73
C ILE A 83 1.23 7.61 -4.87
N LEU A 84 0.18 8.27 -4.40
CA LEU A 84 -0.84 7.70 -3.54
C LEU A 84 -2.12 7.48 -4.35
N ILE A 85 -2.52 6.23 -4.49
CA ILE A 85 -3.71 5.82 -5.25
C ILE A 85 -4.75 5.27 -4.26
N ASP A 86 -5.82 6.01 -4.05
CA ASP A 86 -6.92 5.62 -3.17
C ASP A 86 -7.99 4.86 -3.94
N GLY A 87 -8.24 3.62 -3.50
CA GLY A 87 -9.25 2.70 -3.99
C GLY A 87 -10.67 3.00 -3.50
N GLY A 88 -10.91 4.16 -2.88
CA GLY A 88 -12.25 4.74 -2.72
C GLY A 88 -12.81 4.71 -1.30
N SER A 89 -11.98 4.53 -0.27
CA SER A 89 -12.45 4.58 1.12
C SER A 89 -12.74 6.02 1.57
N ASN A 90 -13.60 6.23 2.57
CA ASN A 90 -13.92 7.58 3.07
C ASN A 90 -12.88 8.13 4.08
N ASN A 91 -11.64 7.63 4.05
CA ASN A 91 -10.68 7.86 5.13
C ASN A 91 -9.46 8.71 4.74
N LEU A 92 -9.40 9.26 3.52
CA LEU A 92 -8.33 10.18 3.12
C LEU A 92 -8.20 11.39 4.05
N GLY A 93 -9.29 11.85 4.66
CA GLY A 93 -9.25 12.92 5.66
C GLY A 93 -8.44 12.53 6.90
N CYS A 94 -8.52 11.27 7.35
CA CYS A 94 -7.72 10.78 8.48
C CYS A 94 -6.23 10.77 8.12
N LEU A 95 -5.90 10.27 6.93
CA LEU A 95 -4.53 10.30 6.41
C LEU A 95 -3.97 11.73 6.35
N TYR A 96 -4.75 12.68 5.83
CA TYR A 96 -4.35 14.08 5.77
C TYR A 96 -4.06 14.62 7.18
N ILE A 97 -4.99 14.46 8.12
CA ILE A 97 -4.82 14.94 9.50
C ILE A 97 -3.57 14.32 10.15
N ASP A 98 -3.33 13.03 9.96
CA ASP A 98 -2.16 12.35 10.51
C ASP A 98 -0.86 12.84 9.87
N LEU A 99 -0.83 13.11 8.55
CA LEU A 99 0.32 13.74 7.89
C LEU A 99 0.65 15.10 8.49
N ILE A 100 -0.35 15.96 8.74
CA ILE A 100 -0.14 17.28 9.36
C ILE A 100 0.38 17.13 10.80
N LYS A 101 -0.23 16.26 11.60
CA LYS A 101 0.17 16.06 13.00
C LYS A 101 1.59 15.54 13.10
N LEU A 102 1.93 14.53 12.31
CA LEU A 102 3.25 13.94 12.30
C LEU A 102 4.30 14.88 11.71
N SER A 103 3.98 15.66 10.66
CA SER A 103 4.93 16.62 10.11
C SER A 103 5.28 17.71 11.14
N VAL A 104 4.28 18.23 11.86
CA VAL A 104 4.50 19.19 12.94
C VAL A 104 5.34 18.58 14.07
N LYS A 105 4.97 17.38 14.54
CA LYS A 105 5.70 16.68 15.60
C LYS A 105 7.16 16.43 15.22
N GLU A 106 7.39 16.02 13.98
CA GLU A 106 8.73 15.70 13.47
C GLU A 106 9.48 16.92 12.90
N GLN A 107 8.94 18.14 13.09
CA GLN A 107 9.50 19.41 12.60
C GLN A 107 9.81 19.40 11.10
N PHE A 108 9.02 18.66 10.32
CA PHE A 108 9.13 18.58 8.88
C PHE A 108 8.20 19.59 8.21
N ASN A 109 8.66 20.23 7.13
CA ASN A 109 7.85 21.22 6.41
C ASN A 109 6.63 20.54 5.76
N THR A 110 5.46 20.84 6.30
CA THR A 110 4.18 20.28 5.87
C THR A 110 3.85 20.59 4.40
N ASN A 111 4.10 21.82 3.94
CA ASN A 111 3.82 22.19 2.55
C ASN A 111 4.72 21.40 1.60
N GLN A 112 5.99 21.23 1.98
CA GLN A 112 6.93 20.41 1.23
C GLN A 112 6.52 18.93 1.19
N LEU A 113 6.07 18.37 2.32
CA LEU A 113 5.54 17.01 2.39
C LEU A 113 4.38 16.81 1.40
N LEU A 114 3.39 17.70 1.46
CA LEU A 114 2.19 17.60 0.63
C LEU A 114 2.52 17.79 -0.86
N ASN A 115 3.45 18.69 -1.20
CA ASN A 115 3.93 18.88 -2.58
C ASN A 115 4.67 17.65 -3.14
N ASN A 116 5.13 16.74 -2.27
CA ASN A 116 5.77 15.50 -2.66
C ASN A 116 4.81 14.32 -2.80
N ILE A 117 3.53 14.50 -2.48
CA ILE A 117 2.51 13.48 -2.62
C ILE A 117 1.62 13.80 -3.83
N ILE A 118 1.64 12.91 -4.82
CA ILE A 118 0.70 12.92 -5.95
C ILE A 118 -0.45 12.01 -5.60
N LEU A 119 -1.65 12.56 -5.40
CA LEU A 119 -2.84 11.81 -5.03
C LEU A 119 -3.72 11.53 -6.25
N SER A 120 -4.17 10.29 -6.40
CA SER A 120 -5.22 9.87 -7.33
C SER A 120 -6.28 9.09 -6.57
N ARG A 121 -7.56 9.40 -6.78
CA ARG A 121 -8.68 8.67 -6.18
C ARG A 121 -9.50 8.02 -7.28
N ALA A 122 -9.72 6.72 -7.16
CA ALA A 122 -10.61 5.98 -8.04
C ALA A 122 -12.00 5.83 -7.40
N PHE A 123 -13.06 6.08 -8.17
CA PHE A 123 -14.44 5.90 -7.72
C PHE A 123 -15.01 4.52 -8.11
N THR A 124 -14.36 3.84 -9.06
CA THR A 124 -14.75 2.50 -9.51
C THR A 124 -13.54 1.60 -9.66
N PHE A 125 -13.76 0.28 -9.63
CA PHE A 125 -12.67 -0.69 -9.80
C PHE A 125 -12.01 -0.58 -11.19
N TYR A 126 -12.79 -0.28 -12.23
CA TYR A 126 -12.26 -0.08 -13.58
C TYR A 126 -11.41 1.20 -13.69
N GLN A 127 -11.80 2.27 -13.00
CA GLN A 127 -10.97 3.48 -12.92
C GLN A 127 -9.66 3.19 -12.18
N LEU A 128 -9.72 2.46 -11.05
CA LEU A 128 -8.51 2.06 -10.32
C LEU A 128 -7.57 1.24 -11.21
N ALA A 129 -8.12 0.28 -11.94
CA ALA A 129 -7.37 -0.53 -12.88
C ALA A 129 -6.74 0.32 -13.98
N ASN A 130 -7.50 1.24 -14.60
CA ASN A 130 -6.97 2.13 -15.63
C ASN A 130 -5.81 3.00 -15.10
N VAL A 131 -5.95 3.55 -13.90
CA VAL A 131 -4.89 4.34 -13.27
C VAL A 131 -3.63 3.50 -13.10
N ILE A 132 -3.72 2.29 -12.55
CA ILE A 132 -2.54 1.47 -12.26
C ILE A 132 -1.91 0.86 -13.52
N ILE A 133 -2.72 0.38 -14.46
CA ILE A 133 -2.25 -0.37 -15.63
C ILE A 133 -1.81 0.57 -16.75
N ASN A 134 -2.54 1.66 -17.00
CA ASN A 134 -2.32 2.50 -18.17
C ASN A 134 -1.65 3.84 -17.82
N GLU A 135 -2.16 4.56 -16.81
CA GLU A 135 -1.70 5.94 -16.53
C GLU A 135 -0.41 5.99 -15.71
N LEU A 136 -0.29 5.12 -14.72
CA LEU A 136 0.82 5.10 -13.77
C LEU A 136 2.17 4.81 -14.44
N PRO A 137 2.32 3.86 -15.40
CA PRO A 137 3.56 3.68 -16.15
C PRO A 137 4.01 4.96 -16.86
N ILE A 138 3.08 5.67 -17.50
CA ILE A 138 3.34 6.92 -18.23
C ILE A 138 3.82 8.00 -17.25
N LEU A 139 3.17 8.11 -16.09
CA LEU A 139 3.55 9.08 -15.05
C LEU A 139 4.95 8.79 -14.50
N ILE A 140 5.25 7.52 -14.18
CA ILE A 140 6.56 7.09 -13.69
C ILE A 140 7.67 7.47 -14.68
N GLN A 141 7.45 7.26 -15.98
CA GLN A 141 8.43 7.61 -17.02
C GLN A 141 8.69 9.12 -17.13
N LYS A 142 7.68 9.96 -16.84
CA LYS A 142 7.80 11.42 -16.90
C LYS A 142 8.49 12.03 -15.69
N LEU A 143 8.48 11.34 -14.56
CA LEU A 143 9.04 11.82 -13.30
C LEU A 143 10.54 11.47 -13.22
N ASN A 144 11.40 12.49 -13.25
CA ASN A 144 12.85 12.31 -13.09
C ASN A 144 13.28 12.31 -11.60
N CYS A 145 12.64 11.47 -10.78
CA CYS A 145 12.93 11.36 -9.35
C CYS A 145 12.73 9.92 -8.86
N LYS A 146 13.13 9.62 -7.61
CA LYS A 146 12.74 8.34 -7.00
C LYS A 146 11.25 8.40 -6.64
N ILE A 147 10.58 7.27 -6.82
CA ILE A 147 9.14 7.13 -6.62
C ILE A 147 8.84 6.06 -5.57
N GLN A 148 7.84 6.31 -4.75
CA GLN A 148 7.15 5.32 -3.93
C GLN A 148 5.68 5.29 -4.36
N ILE A 149 5.15 4.11 -4.64
CA ILE A 149 3.75 3.91 -4.99
C ILE A 149 3.05 3.30 -3.79
N ILE A 150 1.95 3.91 -3.37
CA ILE A 150 1.07 3.39 -2.33
C ILE A 150 -0.33 3.26 -2.92
N VAL A 151 -0.85 2.05 -3.02
CA VAL A 151 -2.25 1.79 -3.36
C VAL A 151 -3.01 1.46 -2.08
N LEU A 152 -4.00 2.30 -1.74
CA LEU A 152 -4.85 2.15 -0.56
C LEU A 152 -6.19 1.53 -0.92
N ASP A 153 -6.71 0.67 -0.05
CA ASP A 153 -8.09 0.18 -0.04
C ASP A 153 -8.58 -0.33 -1.40
N ILE A 154 -7.72 -1.04 -2.15
CA ILE A 154 -8.01 -1.62 -3.47
C ILE A 154 -9.30 -2.45 -3.51
N LEU A 155 -9.66 -3.07 -2.39
CA LEU A 155 -10.83 -3.94 -2.26
C LEU A 155 -12.14 -3.14 -2.15
N ASP A 156 -12.11 -1.88 -1.72
CA ASP A 156 -13.32 -1.09 -1.51
C ASP A 156 -14.07 -0.86 -2.83
N THR A 157 -13.37 -0.43 -3.88
CA THR A 157 -13.95 -0.27 -5.22
C THR A 157 -14.33 -1.59 -5.89
N LEU A 158 -13.61 -2.67 -5.59
CA LEU A 158 -13.90 -4.02 -6.10
C LEU A 158 -15.31 -4.48 -5.68
N PHE A 159 -15.65 -4.26 -4.41
CA PHE A 159 -16.91 -4.71 -3.80
C PHE A 159 -18.04 -3.69 -3.84
N SER A 160 -17.75 -2.38 -3.74
CA SER A 160 -18.77 -1.31 -3.71
C SER A 160 -19.58 -1.18 -5.00
N SER A 161 -19.01 -1.57 -6.14
CA SER A 161 -19.70 -1.57 -7.44
C SER A 161 -20.71 -2.72 -7.60
N SER A 162 -20.85 -3.62 -6.61
CA SER A 162 -21.97 -4.56 -6.57
C SER A 162 -23.19 -3.86 -5.95
N THR A 163 -24.16 -3.52 -6.79
CA THR A 163 -25.35 -2.69 -6.52
C THR A 163 -26.32 -3.23 -5.45
N ASN A 164 -25.95 -4.24 -4.68
CA ASN A 164 -26.78 -4.77 -3.60
C ASN A 164 -26.19 -4.39 -2.24
N LYS A 165 -26.51 -3.18 -1.76
CA LYS A 165 -26.23 -2.73 -0.37
C LYS A 165 -26.79 -3.70 0.69
N VAL A 166 -27.69 -4.62 0.33
CA VAL A 166 -28.23 -5.70 1.19
C VAL A 166 -27.36 -6.98 1.19
N LYS A 167 -26.43 -7.16 0.23
CA LYS A 167 -25.58 -8.37 0.09
C LYS A 167 -24.12 -8.18 0.50
N SER A 168 -23.73 -7.05 1.09
CA SER A 168 -22.35 -6.88 1.60
C SER A 168 -21.98 -7.94 2.65
N LYS A 169 -22.97 -8.45 3.41
CA LYS A 169 -22.87 -9.62 4.31
C LYS A 169 -22.78 -10.99 3.60
N LEU A 170 -22.95 -11.07 2.27
CA LEU A 170 -23.26 -12.33 1.56
C LEU A 170 -22.23 -12.80 0.52
N ILE A 171 -21.25 -11.98 0.13
CA ILE A 171 -20.13 -12.41 -0.76
C ILE A 171 -19.20 -13.34 0.02
N LYS A 172 -19.59 -14.58 0.30
CA LYS A 172 -18.82 -15.45 1.20
C LYS A 172 -17.56 -15.97 0.52
N ASN A 173 -17.53 -16.04 -0.81
CA ASN A 173 -16.46 -16.67 -1.58
C ASN A 173 -15.98 -15.79 -2.76
N ALA A 174 -14.75 -16.03 -3.23
CA ALA A 174 -14.21 -15.37 -4.42
C ALA A 174 -15.04 -15.65 -5.69
N SER A 175 -15.79 -16.77 -5.72
CA SER A 175 -16.73 -17.13 -6.79
C SER A 175 -17.88 -16.13 -6.99
N ASP A 176 -18.15 -15.29 -5.98
CA ASP A 176 -19.20 -14.28 -6.04
C ASP A 176 -18.72 -12.99 -6.76
N ILE A 177 -17.42 -12.92 -7.08
CA ILE A 177 -16.80 -11.83 -7.85
C ILE A 177 -16.81 -12.24 -9.31
N LYS A 178 -17.24 -11.32 -10.18
CA LYS A 178 -17.22 -11.54 -11.62
C LYS A 178 -15.80 -11.85 -12.10
N GLU A 179 -15.66 -12.83 -12.99
CA GLU A 179 -14.37 -13.32 -13.48
C GLU A 179 -13.50 -12.22 -14.13
N ASP A 180 -14.12 -11.26 -14.82
CA ASP A 180 -13.45 -10.10 -15.41
C ASP A 180 -12.74 -9.25 -14.36
N LYS A 181 -13.37 -9.02 -13.20
CA LYS A 181 -12.78 -8.29 -12.08
C LYS A 181 -11.62 -9.05 -11.44
N ILE A 182 -11.68 -10.38 -11.39
CA ILE A 182 -10.58 -11.21 -10.86
C ILE A 182 -9.37 -11.10 -11.79
N LYS A 183 -9.57 -11.23 -13.12
CA LYS A 183 -8.50 -11.05 -14.11
C LYS A 183 -7.88 -9.66 -14.03
N LEU A 184 -8.71 -8.64 -13.90
CA LEU A 184 -8.24 -7.25 -13.78
C LEU A 184 -7.49 -7.01 -12.47
N LEU A 185 -7.92 -7.63 -11.36
CA LEU A 185 -7.17 -7.61 -10.11
C LEU A 185 -5.81 -8.28 -10.27
N ASP A 186 -5.75 -9.44 -10.92
CA ASP A 186 -4.48 -10.11 -11.23
C ASP A 186 -3.54 -9.20 -12.03
N GLU A 187 -4.05 -8.51 -13.04
CA GLU A 187 -3.28 -7.57 -13.85
C GLU A 187 -2.77 -6.37 -13.04
N ILE A 188 -3.60 -5.80 -12.16
CA ILE A 188 -3.18 -4.75 -11.21
C ILE A 188 -2.01 -5.25 -10.35
N LEU A 189 -2.12 -6.45 -9.78
CA LEU A 189 -1.09 -7.02 -8.92
C LEU A 189 0.22 -7.26 -9.68
N GLN A 190 0.13 -7.78 -10.91
CA GLN A 190 1.32 -7.99 -11.75
C GLN A 190 2.02 -6.66 -12.10
N ASN A 191 1.25 -5.61 -12.37
CA ASN A 191 1.81 -4.27 -12.57
C ASN A 191 2.49 -3.76 -11.29
N MET A 192 1.84 -3.84 -10.14
CA MET A 192 2.42 -3.46 -8.84
C MET A 192 3.73 -4.20 -8.52
N ILE A 193 3.80 -5.50 -8.83
CA ILE A 193 5.00 -6.32 -8.67
C ILE A 193 6.08 -5.89 -9.68
N SER A 194 5.69 -5.59 -10.92
CA SER A 194 6.62 -5.13 -11.95
C SER A 194 7.23 -3.77 -11.61
N PHE A 195 6.42 -2.84 -11.09
CA PHE A 195 6.90 -1.56 -10.56
C PHE A 195 7.90 -1.75 -9.41
N SER A 196 7.71 -2.79 -8.58
CA SER A 196 8.57 -3.06 -7.42
C SER A 196 10.04 -3.38 -7.73
N ARG A 197 10.38 -3.57 -9.02
CA ARG A 197 11.76 -3.70 -9.51
C ARG A 197 12.48 -2.35 -9.61
N TYR A 198 11.74 -1.25 -9.71
CA TYR A 198 12.28 0.09 -9.99
C TYR A 198 11.93 1.12 -8.92
N CYS A 199 10.80 0.90 -8.22
CA CYS A 199 10.29 1.80 -7.21
C CYS A 199 9.74 0.99 -6.04
N PHE A 200 9.52 1.64 -4.90
CA PHE A 200 8.93 0.99 -3.75
C PHE A 200 7.42 0.88 -3.93
N SER A 201 6.86 -0.32 -3.86
CA SER A 201 5.46 -0.62 -4.19
C SER A 201 4.71 -1.16 -2.98
N ILE A 202 3.77 -0.38 -2.46
CA ILE A 202 3.05 -0.68 -1.22
C ILE A 202 1.58 -0.88 -1.58
N LEU A 203 1.06 -2.06 -1.25
CA LEU A 203 -0.37 -2.34 -1.35
C LEU A 203 -0.95 -2.42 0.05
N ALA A 204 -1.83 -1.51 0.40
CA ALA A 204 -2.42 -1.40 1.74
C ALA A 204 -3.93 -1.44 1.63
N PHE A 205 -4.60 -2.23 2.48
CA PHE A 205 -6.05 -2.37 2.43
C PHE A 205 -6.61 -2.86 3.75
N THR A 206 -7.87 -2.50 4.01
CA THR A 206 -8.64 -3.09 5.10
C THR A 206 -9.25 -4.41 4.65
N ASP A 207 -9.03 -5.47 5.43
CA ASP A 207 -9.46 -6.81 5.09
C ASP A 207 -10.99 -6.97 5.22
N PHE A 208 -11.61 -7.48 4.15
CA PHE A 208 -13.03 -7.79 4.12
C PHE A 208 -13.35 -9.28 4.14
N ARG A 209 -12.38 -10.21 3.94
CA ARG A 209 -12.64 -11.68 3.92
C ARG A 209 -11.37 -12.54 3.68
N ASN A 210 -11.24 -13.64 4.43
CA ASN A 210 -10.09 -14.57 4.43
C ASN A 210 -9.69 -15.22 3.08
N ILE A 211 -10.58 -15.29 2.08
CA ILE A 211 -10.39 -16.17 0.91
C ILE A 211 -9.52 -15.53 -0.19
N LEU A 212 -9.71 -14.24 -0.47
CA LEU A 212 -8.84 -13.51 -1.40
C LEU A 212 -7.42 -13.35 -0.86
N ASN A 213 -7.29 -13.39 0.47
CA ASN A 213 -6.02 -13.04 1.11
C ASN A 213 -4.87 -13.99 0.76
N LYS A 214 -5.15 -15.29 0.59
CA LYS A 214 -4.08 -16.27 0.35
C LYS A 214 -3.56 -16.26 -1.08
N SER A 215 -4.43 -16.08 -2.09
CA SER A 215 -4.03 -16.16 -3.50
C SER A 215 -3.45 -14.84 -4.04
N ILE A 216 -3.95 -13.70 -3.55
CA ILE A 216 -3.56 -12.38 -4.05
C ILE A 216 -2.28 -11.88 -3.36
N PHE A 217 -2.20 -12.01 -2.03
CA PHE A 217 -1.10 -11.40 -1.27
C PHE A 217 0.09 -12.33 -1.06
N SER A 218 0.01 -13.61 -1.40
CA SER A 218 1.19 -14.50 -1.48
C SER A 218 2.19 -14.06 -2.55
N ARG A 219 1.79 -13.17 -3.47
CA ARG A 219 2.69 -12.59 -4.49
C ARG A 219 3.57 -11.46 -3.95
N PHE A 220 3.28 -10.95 -2.75
CA PHE A 220 4.13 -9.98 -2.05
C PHE A 220 5.09 -10.72 -1.14
N ASN A 221 6.37 -10.36 -1.20
CA ASN A 221 7.41 -11.05 -0.43
C ASN A 221 7.37 -10.68 1.05
N GLN A 222 6.75 -9.55 1.36
CA GLN A 222 6.71 -8.98 2.68
C GLN A 222 5.30 -8.51 3.01
N ILE A 223 4.81 -8.90 4.18
CA ILE A 223 3.45 -8.69 4.63
C ILE A 223 3.49 -8.13 6.05
N LEU A 224 2.80 -7.01 6.26
CA LEU A 224 2.51 -6.43 7.57
C LEU A 224 1.01 -6.54 7.82
N GLU A 225 0.61 -7.24 8.87
CA GLU A 225 -0.78 -7.51 9.20
C GLU A 225 -1.13 -6.88 10.55
N ILE A 226 -2.13 -6.01 10.55
CA ILE A 226 -2.62 -5.29 11.74
C ILE A 226 -3.84 -6.02 12.27
N VAL A 227 -3.84 -6.44 13.53
CA VAL A 227 -4.89 -7.25 14.15
C VAL A 227 -5.28 -6.64 15.50
N SER A 228 -6.56 -6.69 15.87
CA SER A 228 -7.01 -6.38 17.23
C SER A 228 -6.81 -7.59 18.13
N ILE A 229 -6.22 -7.40 19.30
CA ILE A 229 -6.26 -8.38 20.38
C ILE A 229 -7.41 -7.99 21.30
N ASP A 230 -8.42 -8.86 21.36
CA ASP A 230 -9.46 -8.78 22.37
C ASP A 230 -8.94 -9.43 23.65
N ASN A 231 -8.55 -8.61 24.63
CA ASN A 231 -8.24 -9.11 25.96
C ASN A 231 -9.56 -9.28 26.72
N ASN A 232 -10.03 -10.51 26.88
CA ASN A 232 -11.29 -10.87 27.56
C ASN A 232 -11.43 -10.42 29.03
N GLN A 233 -10.49 -9.62 29.57
CA GLN A 233 -10.45 -9.22 30.98
C GLN A 233 -10.45 -7.70 31.21
N LYS A 234 -10.28 -6.87 30.18
CA LYS A 234 -10.41 -5.39 30.26
C LYS A 234 -10.90 -4.88 28.91
N ASN A 235 -11.75 -3.86 28.87
CA ASN A 235 -12.20 -3.18 27.65
C ASN A 235 -11.07 -2.40 26.93
N ASP A 236 -9.83 -2.88 26.98
CA ASP A 236 -8.67 -2.31 26.33
C ASP A 236 -8.38 -3.14 25.07
N ASN A 237 -8.96 -2.74 23.95
CA ASN A 237 -8.64 -3.32 22.65
C ASN A 237 -7.23 -2.88 22.25
N LYS A 238 -6.26 -3.80 22.34
CA LYS A 238 -4.87 -3.53 21.92
C LYS A 238 -4.71 -3.89 20.45
N THR A 239 -3.93 -3.10 19.73
CA THR A 239 -3.54 -3.47 18.36
C THR A 239 -2.28 -4.34 18.41
N MET A 240 -2.15 -5.31 17.52
CA MET A 240 -0.96 -6.13 17.34
C MET A 240 -0.60 -6.17 15.88
N LEU A 241 0.71 -6.14 15.62
CA LEU A 241 1.29 -6.27 14.30
C LEU A 241 1.90 -7.65 14.14
N HIS A 242 1.43 -8.37 13.14
CA HIS A 242 2.08 -9.57 12.64
C HIS A 242 2.86 -9.21 11.39
N MET A 243 4.17 -9.39 11.45
CA MET A 243 5.06 -9.21 10.32
C MET A 243 5.43 -10.58 9.76
N LYS A 244 5.38 -10.73 8.44
CA LYS A 244 5.66 -11.97 7.74
C LYS A 244 6.49 -11.67 6.50
N THR A 245 7.52 -12.46 6.24
CA THR A 245 8.21 -12.53 4.95
C THR A 245 7.96 -13.91 4.33
N THR A 246 8.49 -14.14 3.13
CA THR A 246 8.52 -15.49 2.52
C THR A 246 9.15 -16.55 3.43
N HIS A 247 10.07 -16.17 4.31
CA HIS A 247 10.88 -17.11 5.12
C HIS A 247 10.68 -16.98 6.63
N THR A 248 10.18 -15.84 7.13
CA THR A 248 10.14 -15.54 8.58
C THR A 248 8.79 -14.97 9.01
N LYS A 249 8.45 -15.14 10.30
CA LYS A 249 7.25 -14.55 10.92
C LYS A 249 7.60 -14.00 12.30
N LYS A 250 7.06 -12.83 12.65
CA LYS A 250 7.25 -12.16 13.95
C LYS A 250 5.97 -11.43 14.35
N SER A 251 5.71 -11.27 15.65
CA SER A 251 4.59 -10.50 16.19
C SER A 251 5.06 -9.41 17.15
N LEU A 252 4.35 -8.28 17.19
CA LEU A 252 4.67 -7.12 18.02
C LEU A 252 3.38 -6.45 18.51
N ILE A 253 3.25 -6.19 19.81
CA ILE A 253 2.09 -5.50 20.40
C ILE A 253 2.23 -3.99 20.19
N SER A 254 1.16 -3.27 19.84
CA SER A 254 1.18 -1.86 19.43
C SER A 254 1.37 -0.85 20.56
N ASP A 255 1.25 -1.25 21.83
CA ASP A 255 1.42 -0.31 22.96
C ASP A 255 2.81 0.35 22.89
N SER A 256 3.82 -0.36 22.41
CA SER A 256 5.17 0.17 22.15
C SER A 256 5.30 1.02 20.87
N ILE A 257 4.26 1.08 20.03
CA ILE A 257 4.22 1.86 18.77
C ILE A 257 3.40 3.15 18.94
N LEU A 258 2.34 3.09 19.74
CA LEU A 258 1.51 4.24 20.10
C LEU A 258 2.12 5.06 21.26
N GLU A 259 3.02 4.52 22.08
CA GLU A 259 3.79 5.29 23.07
C GLU A 259 5.00 6.04 22.47
N ILE A 260 5.32 5.82 21.18
CA ILE A 260 6.25 6.68 20.41
C ILE A 260 5.49 7.90 19.82
N VAL A 261 4.24 8.14 20.24
CA VAL A 261 3.36 9.29 19.89
C VAL A 261 3.57 10.47 20.82
#